data_AF-A0A978S7I3-F1
#
_entry.id   AF-A0A978S7I3-F1
#
_cell.length_a   1.000
_cell.length_b   1.000
_cell.length_c   1.000
_cell.angle_alpha   90.00
_cell.angle_beta   90.00
_cell.angle_gamma   90.00
#
_symmetry.space_group_name_H-M   'P 1'
#
loop_
_entity.id
_entity.type
_entity.pdbx_description
1 polymer ?
#
loop_
_entity_poly.entity_id
_entity_poly.type
_entity_poly.pdbx_seq_one_letter_code
_entity_poly.pdbx_strand_id
1 'polypeptide(L)'
;MFLNQLPKIAKQKLEPMLVGGFLLAAASLMLFSLSEPTARVRPVNPALFCEEMVLPKAQLSGEQLAKLLTVPEPAARTKVQEILKQPYCRLPSLSVRVGAITDRDAYPLAFDPQTWLVVLYEGENYVGYGFKRF
;
A
#
# COMPACT_ATOMS: atom_id res chain seq x y z
N MET A 1 -43.34 50.67 49.71
CA MET A 1 -43.39 49.86 48.46
C MET A 1 -41.95 49.57 48.06
N PHE A 2 -41.63 48.29 47.84
CA PHE A 2 -40.30 47.70 47.93
C PHE A 2 -39.29 48.18 46.88
N LEU A 3 -38.03 48.29 47.33
CA LEU A 3 -36.81 48.44 46.56
C LEU A 3 -36.72 47.37 45.46
N ASN A 4 -36.44 47.77 44.22
CA ASN A 4 -36.04 46.84 43.17
C ASN A 4 -34.59 47.14 42.76
N GLN A 5 -33.65 46.43 43.39
CA GLN A 5 -32.24 46.46 43.02
C GLN A 5 -32.00 45.49 41.87
N LEU A 6 -31.51 46.02 40.74
CA LEU A 6 -30.98 45.23 39.63
C LEU A 6 -29.66 44.56 40.06
N PRO A 7 -29.41 43.30 39.66
CA PRO A 7 -28.15 42.63 39.97
C PRO A 7 -27.00 43.26 39.18
N LYS A 8 -25.94 43.67 39.88
CA LYS A 8 -24.68 44.10 39.29
C LYS A 8 -23.99 42.89 38.64
N ILE A 9 -23.89 42.88 37.31
CA ILE A 9 -23.09 41.91 36.58
C ILE A 9 -21.61 42.17 36.92
N ALA A 10 -20.97 41.19 37.54
CA ALA A 10 -19.56 41.22 37.87
C ALA A 10 -18.72 41.25 36.59
N LYS A 11 -17.88 42.28 36.42
CA LYS A 11 -16.86 42.32 35.38
C LYS A 11 -15.75 41.33 35.77
N GLN A 12 -15.76 40.14 35.16
CA GLN A 12 -14.66 39.19 35.29
C GLN A 12 -13.42 39.76 34.60
N LYS A 13 -12.37 39.96 35.38
CA LYS A 13 -11.04 40.38 34.94
C LYS A 13 -10.44 39.22 34.13
N LEU A 14 -10.50 39.32 32.81
CA LEU A 14 -9.95 38.33 31.88
C LEU A 14 -8.43 38.51 31.80
N GLU A 15 -7.72 37.93 32.77
CA GLU A 15 -6.25 37.78 32.78
C GLU A 15 -5.81 36.59 31.90
N PRO A 16 -4.53 36.49 31.49
CA PRO A 16 -4.05 36.05 30.18
C PRO A 16 -4.02 34.52 29.96
N MET A 17 -5.00 33.79 30.48
CA MET A 17 -5.09 32.33 30.35
C MET A 17 -5.40 31.85 28.93
N LEU A 18 -5.96 32.71 28.06
CA LEU A 18 -6.32 32.33 26.69
C LEU A 18 -5.12 32.25 25.73
N VAL A 19 -4.05 33.00 25.99
CA VAL A 19 -2.89 33.08 25.08
C VAL A 19 -1.93 31.90 25.27
N GLY A 20 -1.84 31.33 26.49
CA GLY A 20 -0.97 30.19 26.77
C GLY A 20 -1.41 28.87 26.12
N GLY A 21 -2.72 28.66 25.97
CA GLY A 21 -3.26 27.42 25.39
C GLY A 21 -2.97 27.23 23.90
N PHE A 22 -2.92 28.34 23.13
CA PHE A 22 -2.71 28.29 21.69
C PHE A 22 -1.26 27.92 21.32
N LEU A 23 -0.29 28.40 22.11
CA LEU A 23 1.13 28.10 21.89
C LEU A 23 1.46 26.63 22.16
N LEU A 24 0.81 26.01 23.17
CA LEU A 24 0.98 24.59 23.48
C LEU A 24 0.35 23.68 22.40
N ALA A 25 -0.81 24.07 21.84
CA ALA A 25 -1.45 23.33 20.76
C ALA A 25 -0.63 23.38 19.45
N ALA A 26 -0.05 24.54 19.12
CA ALA A 26 0.82 24.68 17.94
C ALA A 26 2.13 23.88 18.08
N ALA A 27 2.74 23.90 19.26
CA ALA A 27 3.96 23.14 19.53
C ALA A 27 3.75 21.62 19.47
N SER A 28 2.61 21.12 19.96
CA SER A 28 2.27 19.70 19.91
C SER A 28 1.98 19.20 18.49
N LEU A 29 1.33 20.01 17.64
CA LEU A 29 1.14 19.70 16.21
C LEU A 29 2.46 19.64 15.43
N MET A 30 3.41 20.55 15.69
CA MET A 30 4.73 20.51 15.06
C MET A 30 5.54 19.25 15.43
N LEU A 31 5.49 18.85 16.70
CA LEU A 31 6.19 17.64 17.17
C LEU A 31 5.57 16.35 16.60
N PHE A 32 4.25 16.33 16.39
CA PHE A 32 3.56 15.19 15.78
C PHE A 32 3.89 15.06 14.29
N SER A 33 4.03 16.18 13.57
CA SER A 33 4.39 16.17 12.14
C SER A 33 5.84 15.76 11.87
N LEU A 34 6.74 15.91 12.84
CA LEU A 34 8.12 15.39 12.78
C LEU A 34 8.22 13.90 13.15
N SER A 35 7.18 13.35 13.75
CA SER A 35 7.09 11.96 14.17
C SER A 35 6.33 11.13 13.15
N GLU A 36 6.67 11.23 11.87
CA GLU A 36 6.25 10.20 10.93
C GLU A 36 6.93 8.89 11.34
N PRO A 37 6.17 7.88 11.81
CA PRO A 37 6.74 6.59 12.10
C PRO A 37 7.23 6.05 10.75
N THR A 38 8.55 5.98 10.57
CA THR A 38 9.11 5.31 9.40
C THR A 38 8.53 3.90 9.40
N ALA A 39 7.69 3.61 8.41
CA ALA A 39 7.06 2.31 8.26
C ALA A 39 8.19 1.28 8.23
N ARG A 40 8.28 0.46 9.28
CA ARG A 40 9.39 -0.47 9.46
C ARG A 40 9.26 -1.55 8.38
N VAL A 41 10.01 -1.38 7.29
CA VAL A 41 10.10 -2.34 6.18
C VAL A 41 10.57 -3.67 6.75
N ARG A 42 9.71 -4.69 6.72
CA ARG A 42 10.11 -6.02 7.16
C ARG A 42 10.86 -6.70 6.01
N PRO A 43 12.02 -7.31 6.26
CA PRO A 43 12.69 -8.06 5.20
C PRO A 43 11.81 -9.23 4.79
N VAL A 44 11.40 -9.25 3.52
CA VAL A 44 10.65 -10.37 2.91
C VAL A 44 11.66 -11.47 2.62
N ASN A 45 11.34 -12.72 2.99
CA ASN A 45 12.16 -13.90 2.66
C ASN A 45 11.49 -14.71 1.53
N PRO A 46 11.95 -14.59 0.27
CA PRO A 46 11.35 -15.29 -0.87
C PRO A 46 11.39 -16.80 -0.79
N ALA A 47 12.33 -17.37 -0.03
CA ALA A 47 12.45 -18.82 0.13
C ALA A 47 11.24 -19.47 0.83
N LEU A 48 10.37 -18.68 1.47
CA LEU A 48 9.17 -19.18 2.14
C LEU A 48 7.98 -19.36 1.18
N PHE A 49 8.00 -18.77 -0.01
CA PHE A 49 6.84 -18.75 -0.91
C PHE A 49 7.15 -18.95 -2.39
N CYS A 50 8.40 -18.77 -2.82
CA CYS A 50 8.83 -19.10 -4.17
C CYS A 50 9.05 -20.61 -4.28
N GLU A 51 8.43 -21.25 -5.26
CA GLU A 51 8.72 -22.64 -5.64
C GLU A 51 10.00 -22.69 -6.48
N GLU A 52 10.15 -21.72 -7.39
CA GLU A 52 11.30 -21.64 -8.28
C GLU A 52 11.80 -20.19 -8.40
N MET A 53 13.08 -19.97 -8.11
CA MET A 53 13.73 -18.68 -8.32
C MET A 53 14.10 -18.52 -9.80
N VAL A 54 13.60 -17.47 -10.46
CA VAL A 54 13.82 -17.24 -11.90
C VAL A 54 14.88 -16.16 -12.10
N LEU A 55 14.63 -14.94 -11.62
CA LEU A 55 15.56 -13.82 -11.71
C LEU A 55 15.51 -12.97 -10.44
N PRO A 56 16.35 -13.25 -9.42
CA PRO A 56 16.30 -12.58 -8.11
C PRO A 56 16.55 -11.06 -8.10
N LYS A 57 16.85 -10.46 -9.25
CA LYS A 57 17.02 -9.01 -9.43
C LYS A 57 15.87 -8.37 -10.20
N ALA A 58 14.90 -9.16 -10.68
CA ALA A 58 13.75 -8.65 -11.41
C ALA A 58 12.90 -7.78 -10.47
N GLN A 59 12.55 -6.59 -10.95
CA GLN A 59 11.62 -5.68 -10.29
C GLN A 59 10.71 -5.09 -11.36
N LEU A 60 9.46 -4.86 -10.99
CA LEU A 60 8.46 -4.27 -11.87
C LEU A 60 8.46 -2.75 -11.74
N SER A 61 8.72 -2.04 -12.84
CA SER A 61 8.59 -0.59 -12.86
C SER A 61 7.12 -0.15 -12.88
N GLY A 62 6.85 1.09 -12.46
CA GLY A 62 5.52 1.68 -12.56
C GLY A 62 5.02 1.76 -14.01
N GLU A 63 5.91 1.97 -14.97
CA GLU A 63 5.60 2.01 -16.40
C GLU A 63 5.17 0.63 -16.94
N GLN A 64 5.88 -0.43 -16.54
CA GLN A 64 5.51 -1.80 -16.92
C GLN A 64 4.18 -2.18 -16.30
N LEU A 65 3.94 -1.83 -15.03
CA LEU A 65 2.65 -2.03 -14.38
C LEU A 65 1.54 -1.29 -15.14
N ALA A 66 1.71 0.00 -15.41
CA ALA A 66 0.73 0.79 -16.14
C ALA A 66 0.39 0.19 -17.52
N LYS A 67 1.38 -0.34 -18.25
CA LYS A 67 1.18 -1.06 -19.51
C LYS A 67 0.38 -2.35 -19.32
N LEU A 68 0.70 -3.15 -18.30
CA LEU A 68 -0.05 -4.37 -17.99
C LEU A 68 -1.53 -4.08 -17.72
N LEU A 69 -1.83 -3.01 -17.00
CA LEU A 69 -3.21 -2.61 -16.67
C LEU A 69 -4.08 -2.30 -17.90
N THR A 70 -3.47 -2.16 -19.08
CA THR A 70 -4.19 -1.98 -20.36
C THR A 70 -4.42 -3.29 -21.12
N VAL A 71 -3.88 -4.42 -20.64
CA VAL A 71 -4.05 -5.72 -21.27
C VAL A 71 -5.39 -6.31 -20.81
N PRO A 72 -6.32 -6.62 -21.73
CA PRO A 72 -7.59 -7.24 -21.37
C PRO A 72 -7.41 -8.69 -20.92
N GLU A 73 -8.37 -9.20 -20.15
CA GLU A 73 -8.45 -10.59 -19.72
C GLU A 73 -9.60 -11.30 -20.48
N PRO A 74 -9.39 -12.50 -21.05
CA PRO A 74 -8.12 -13.20 -21.20
C PRO A 74 -7.27 -12.62 -22.35
N ALA A 75 -5.94 -12.76 -22.25
CA ALA A 75 -5.01 -12.46 -23.33
C ALA A 75 -3.91 -13.51 -23.43
N ALA A 76 -3.12 -13.49 -24.51
CA ALA A 76 -1.97 -14.39 -24.65
C ALA A 76 -0.92 -14.12 -23.55
N ARG A 77 -0.39 -15.20 -22.96
CA ARG A 77 0.71 -15.16 -21.97
C ARG A 77 1.93 -14.41 -22.51
N THR A 78 2.27 -14.61 -23.77
CA THR A 78 3.39 -13.94 -24.46
C THR A 78 3.25 -12.42 -24.44
N LYS A 79 2.05 -11.89 -24.65
CA LYS A 79 1.78 -10.43 -24.60
C LYS A 79 2.12 -9.83 -23.24
N VAL A 80 1.82 -10.54 -22.16
CA VAL A 80 2.19 -10.10 -20.80
C VAL A 80 3.69 -10.24 -20.57
N GLN A 81 4.30 -11.32 -21.03
CA GLN A 81 5.75 -11.56 -20.89
C GLN A 81 6.60 -10.55 -21.67
N GLU A 82 6.11 -10.01 -22.79
CA GLU A 82 6.76 -8.92 -23.53
C GLU A 82 6.81 -7.63 -22.70
N ILE A 83 5.79 -7.36 -21.88
CA ILE A 83 5.69 -6.16 -21.03
C ILE A 83 6.52 -6.35 -19.76
N LEU A 84 6.30 -7.46 -19.05
CA LEU A 84 6.84 -7.68 -17.70
C LEU A 84 8.23 -8.31 -17.72
N LYS A 85 8.62 -8.95 -18.83
CA LYS A 85 9.83 -9.78 -18.93
C LYS A 85 9.78 -10.92 -17.91
N GLN A 86 10.95 -11.40 -17.50
CA GLN A 86 11.07 -12.50 -16.55
C GLN A 86 10.63 -12.11 -15.14
N PRO A 87 9.90 -13.00 -14.43
CA PRO A 87 9.54 -12.78 -13.03
C PRO A 87 10.74 -12.90 -12.10
N TYR A 88 10.53 -12.44 -10.87
CA TYR A 88 11.46 -12.69 -9.79
C TYR A 88 11.52 -14.19 -9.47
N CYS A 89 10.34 -14.78 -9.26
CA CYS A 89 10.18 -16.21 -9.00
C CYS A 89 8.80 -16.69 -9.46
N ARG A 90 8.64 -18.01 -9.56
CA ARG A 90 7.33 -18.67 -9.68
C ARG A 90 6.85 -19.10 -8.30
N LEU A 91 5.58 -18.86 -8.03
CA LEU A 91 4.88 -19.36 -6.84
C LEU A 91 4.28 -20.74 -7.17
N PRO A 92 3.97 -21.56 -6.15
CA PRO A 92 3.28 -22.83 -6.36
C PRO A 92 2.05 -22.68 -7.26
N SER A 93 1.82 -23.55 -8.23
CA SER A 93 0.56 -23.46 -9.01
C SER A 93 -0.67 -23.75 -8.13
N LEU A 94 -1.82 -23.16 -8.48
CA LEU A 94 -3.09 -23.42 -7.78
C LEU A 94 -4.06 -24.19 -8.69
N SER A 95 -4.95 -24.97 -8.10
CA SER A 95 -6.13 -25.48 -8.81
C SER A 95 -7.38 -25.06 -8.04
N VAL A 96 -8.07 -24.04 -8.56
CA VAL A 96 -9.29 -23.49 -7.94
C VAL A 96 -10.54 -24.25 -8.39
N ARG A 97 -10.49 -24.86 -9.58
CA ARG A 97 -11.55 -25.69 -10.16
C ARG A 97 -10.93 -26.90 -10.85
N VAL A 98 -11.66 -28.02 -10.88
CA VAL A 98 -11.20 -29.27 -11.50
C VAL A 98 -10.79 -29.00 -12.94
N GLY A 99 -9.56 -29.39 -13.29
CA GLY A 99 -9.02 -29.27 -14.64
C GLY A 99 -8.37 -27.91 -14.98
N ALA A 100 -8.43 -26.91 -14.11
CA ALA A 100 -7.70 -25.66 -14.30
C ALA A 100 -6.52 -25.59 -13.32
N ILE A 101 -5.31 -25.57 -13.87
CA ILE A 101 -4.07 -25.30 -13.14
C ILE A 101 -3.67 -23.86 -13.48
N THR A 102 -3.52 -23.04 -12.43
CA THR A 102 -3.13 -21.64 -12.52
C THR A 102 -1.66 -21.50 -12.13
N ASP A 103 -0.82 -21.19 -13.10
CA ASP A 103 0.57 -20.80 -12.87
C ASP A 103 0.63 -19.37 -12.34
N ARG A 104 1.63 -19.09 -11.51
CA ARG A 104 1.72 -17.83 -10.79
C ARG A 104 3.14 -17.26 -10.82
N ASP A 105 3.30 -16.15 -11.51
CA ASP A 105 4.57 -15.44 -11.62
C ASP A 105 4.56 -14.23 -10.67
N ALA A 106 5.61 -14.05 -9.87
CA ALA A 106 5.70 -12.99 -8.86
C ALA A 106 6.74 -11.93 -9.23
N TYR A 107 6.37 -10.66 -9.08
CA TYR A 107 7.19 -9.50 -9.43
C TYR A 107 7.13 -8.46 -8.29
N PRO A 108 8.24 -8.20 -7.55
CA PRO A 108 8.26 -7.12 -6.57
C PRO A 108 8.15 -5.77 -7.27
N LEU A 109 7.38 -4.84 -6.71
CA LEU A 109 7.27 -3.48 -7.25
C LEU A 109 8.55 -2.69 -6.92
N ALA A 110 9.15 -2.05 -7.92
CA ALA A 110 10.38 -1.27 -7.72
C ALA A 110 10.18 -0.08 -6.76
N PHE A 111 8.98 0.48 -6.72
CA PHE A 111 8.61 1.64 -5.89
C PHE A 111 7.97 1.26 -4.55
N ASP A 112 7.61 -0.01 -4.34
CA ASP A 112 7.14 -0.54 -3.07
C ASP A 112 7.57 -2.02 -2.94
N PRO A 113 8.82 -2.30 -2.53
CA PRO A 113 9.37 -3.67 -2.51
C PRO A 113 8.66 -4.63 -1.54
N GLN A 114 7.78 -4.13 -0.66
CA GLN A 114 6.94 -4.95 0.21
C GLN A 114 5.70 -5.47 -0.50
N THR A 115 5.32 -4.87 -1.63
CA THR A 115 4.18 -5.24 -2.44
C THR A 115 4.65 -5.92 -3.72
N TRP A 116 4.04 -7.06 -4.02
CA TRP A 116 4.37 -7.88 -5.18
C TRP A 116 3.15 -8.01 -6.07
N LEU A 117 3.35 -7.80 -7.37
CA LEU A 117 2.39 -8.20 -8.38
C LEU A 117 2.50 -9.72 -8.59
N VAL A 118 1.38 -10.41 -8.52
CA VAL A 118 1.26 -11.83 -8.86
C VAL A 118 0.40 -11.94 -10.10
N VAL A 119 0.98 -12.47 -11.18
CA VAL A 119 0.31 -12.67 -12.47
C VAL A 119 -0.13 -14.12 -12.59
N LEU A 120 -1.35 -14.33 -13.06
CA LEU A 120 -2.00 -15.63 -13.14
C LEU A 120 -2.09 -16.07 -14.61
N TYR A 121 -1.71 -17.31 -14.88
CA TYR A 121 -1.85 -17.92 -16.20
C TYR A 121 -2.56 -19.27 -16.11
N GLU A 122 -3.41 -19.56 -17.09
CA GLU A 122 -3.97 -20.89 -17.32
C GLU A 122 -3.55 -21.36 -18.73
N GLY A 123 -2.54 -22.23 -18.78
CA GLY A 123 -1.88 -22.61 -20.03
C GLY A 123 -1.24 -21.40 -20.73
N GLU A 124 -1.67 -21.13 -21.96
CA GLU A 124 -1.18 -20.01 -22.77
C GLU A 124 -1.93 -18.69 -22.54
N ASN A 125 -2.88 -18.66 -21.61
CA ASN A 125 -3.72 -17.49 -21.36
C ASN A 125 -3.30 -16.80 -20.07
N TYR A 126 -3.06 -15.50 -20.15
CA TYR A 126 -3.16 -14.58 -19.02
C TYR A 126 -4.61 -14.47 -18.59
N VAL A 127 -4.86 -14.71 -17.29
CA VAL A 127 -6.22 -14.74 -16.71
C VAL A 127 -6.41 -13.73 -15.57
N GLY A 128 -5.38 -12.96 -15.24
CA GLY A 128 -5.49 -11.86 -14.27
C GLY A 128 -4.24 -11.60 -13.44
N TYR A 129 -4.31 -10.61 -12.57
CA TYR A 129 -3.28 -10.32 -11.58
C TYR A 129 -3.88 -9.99 -10.22
N GLY A 130 -3.03 -10.02 -9.19
CA GLY A 130 -3.35 -9.50 -7.86
C GLY A 130 -2.11 -8.92 -7.19
N PHE A 131 -2.32 -8.11 -6.16
CA PHE A 131 -1.24 -7.61 -5.31
C PHE A 131 -1.19 -8.42 -4.02
N LYS A 132 0.02 -8.79 -3.59
CA LYS A 132 0.24 -9.52 -2.36
C LYS A 132 1.42 -8.94 -1.58
N ARG A 133 1.30 -8.96 -0.25
CA ARG A 133 2.41 -8.80 0.69
C ARG A 133 2.69 -10.16 1.32
N PHE A 134 3.96 -10.56 1.33
CA PHE A 134 4.41 -11.85 1.86
C PHE A 134 5.03 -11.71 3.24
#